data_AF-A0A1X7H1E5-F1
#
_entry.id   AF-A0A1X7H1E5-F1
#
_cell.length_a   1.000
_cell.length_b   1.000
_cell.length_c   1.000
_cell.angle_alpha   90.00
_cell.angle_beta   90.00
_cell.angle_gamma   90.00
#
_symmetry.space_group_name_H-M   'P 1'
#
loop_
_entity.id
_entity.type
_entity.pdbx_description
1 polymer ?
#
loop_
_entity_poly.entity_id
_entity_poly.type
_entity_poly.pdbx_seq_one_letter_code
_entity_poly.pdbx_strand_id
1 'polypeptide(L)'
;MNKVLLLMFMSLFIIAGCNSNSDNQVTVELDEQSMLISGLDFTISGQVKGLKQNYFFYQIEDGHGFLSEGKIDVQKNGTFKTSLAIKSPTNEFGELTFYSDANGNGVFDVELDTEQRLVSCELTFHKSIVIPLSTNEEMNESQKEDTEIVTTLYTINLNDYKNRNVSEIPFYSLGKIEYITEKTVKSFQEGHHPWLGHAETFISIKASNLVPPAYKKDNEIKKEFIQIKKQTDNRAVATIKFDDNFFYEVTAESSEMTGGIFFITNIELHMHIKEK
;
A
#
# COMPACT_ATOMS: atom_id res chain seq x y z
N MET A 1 12.92 -57.14 -14.06
CA MET A 1 13.16 -55.91 -14.83
C MET A 1 12.46 -54.75 -14.11
N ASN A 2 13.29 -53.78 -13.71
CA ASN A 2 13.07 -52.40 -13.27
C ASN A 2 11.96 -52.05 -12.26
N LYS A 3 12.43 -51.88 -11.01
CA LYS A 3 11.89 -50.97 -9.99
C LYS A 3 12.19 -49.53 -10.41
N VAL A 4 11.22 -48.62 -10.30
CA VAL A 4 11.47 -47.17 -10.27
C VAL A 4 11.03 -46.68 -8.90
N LEU A 5 12.03 -46.51 -8.04
CA LEU A 5 11.95 -45.86 -6.73
C LEU A 5 12.18 -44.36 -6.99
N LEU A 6 11.14 -43.55 -6.87
CA LEU A 6 11.24 -42.10 -6.96
C LEU A 6 11.77 -41.58 -5.60
N LEU A 7 13.09 -41.39 -5.51
CA LEU A 7 13.72 -40.65 -4.41
C LEU A 7 13.43 -39.15 -4.62
N MET A 8 12.61 -38.56 -3.76
CA MET A 8 12.57 -37.10 -3.60
C MET A 8 13.85 -36.66 -2.87
N PHE A 9 14.61 -35.79 -3.54
CA PHE A 9 15.75 -35.07 -2.97
C PHE A 9 15.24 -34.11 -1.89
N MET A 10 15.53 -34.40 -0.62
CA MET A 10 15.52 -33.41 0.45
C MET A 10 16.86 -32.69 0.39
N SER A 11 16.90 -31.49 -0.18
CA SER A 11 18.07 -30.63 -0.14
C SER A 11 18.17 -29.95 1.23
N LEU A 12 19.07 -30.48 2.05
CA LEU A 12 19.54 -29.91 3.30
C LEU A 12 20.39 -28.67 2.98
N PHE A 13 19.87 -27.46 3.22
CA PHE A 13 20.70 -26.25 3.26
C PHE A 13 20.95 -25.89 4.73
N ILE A 14 22.08 -26.35 5.26
CA ILE A 14 22.64 -25.84 6.51
C ILE A 14 23.66 -24.77 6.10
N ILE A 15 23.26 -23.49 6.13
CA ILE A 15 24.22 -22.40 6.13
C ILE A 15 24.55 -22.09 7.60
N ALA A 16 25.53 -22.83 8.11
CA ALA A 16 26.15 -22.56 9.40
C ALA A 16 27.18 -21.42 9.21
N GLY A 17 26.88 -20.25 9.76
CA GLY A 17 27.89 -19.26 10.09
C GLY A 17 28.71 -19.77 11.27
N CYS A 18 29.96 -20.15 11.02
CA CYS A 18 30.92 -20.52 12.07
C CYS A 18 31.38 -19.29 12.85
N ASN A 19 31.08 -19.20 14.17
CA ASN A 19 32.08 -18.82 15.19
C ASN A 19 31.64 -19.06 16.66
N SER A 20 32.49 -19.82 17.37
CA SER A 20 32.79 -19.85 18.82
C SER A 20 31.72 -20.11 19.92
N ASN A 21 31.98 -21.17 20.70
CA ASN A 21 31.44 -21.56 22.03
C ASN A 21 30.02 -22.18 22.10
N SER A 22 29.97 -23.51 22.01
CA SER A 22 28.76 -24.34 21.85
C SER A 22 27.89 -24.58 23.10
N ASP A 23 28.22 -24.02 24.27
CA ASP A 23 27.46 -24.30 25.50
C ASP A 23 26.45 -23.21 25.89
N ASN A 24 26.41 -22.08 25.19
CA ASN A 24 25.48 -20.98 25.46
C ASN A 24 24.77 -20.45 24.21
N GLN A 25 24.83 -21.16 23.09
CA GLN A 25 24.14 -20.71 21.89
C GLN A 25 22.65 -20.98 22.04
N VAL A 26 21.85 -19.90 22.01
CA VAL A 26 20.40 -20.01 21.96
C VAL A 26 20.03 -20.63 20.61
N THR A 27 19.26 -21.72 20.63
CA THR A 27 18.76 -22.35 19.40
C THR A 27 17.24 -22.30 19.40
N VAL A 28 16.67 -21.87 18.27
CA VAL A 28 15.22 -21.87 18.03
C VAL A 28 14.96 -22.83 16.87
N GLU A 29 14.13 -23.83 17.09
CA GLU A 29 13.73 -24.84 16.12
C GLU A 29 12.22 -24.75 15.93
N LEU A 30 11.77 -24.46 14.70
CA LEU A 30 10.35 -24.46 14.34
C LEU A 30 9.88 -25.89 14.02
N ASP A 31 8.66 -26.22 14.40
CA ASP A 31 8.06 -27.53 14.10
C ASP A 31 7.87 -27.75 12.59
N GLU A 32 7.62 -26.67 11.83
CA GLU A 32 7.50 -26.65 10.38
C GLU A 32 8.50 -25.65 9.77
N GLN A 33 9.38 -26.13 8.88
CA GLN A 33 10.44 -25.31 8.29
C GLN A 33 10.03 -24.52 7.04
N SER A 34 8.97 -24.96 6.34
CA SER A 34 8.42 -24.26 5.18
C SER A 34 7.00 -23.86 5.51
N MET A 35 6.80 -22.56 5.73
CA MET A 35 5.51 -22.00 6.10
C MET A 35 4.87 -21.36 4.87
N LEU A 36 3.98 -22.10 4.21
CA LEU A 36 3.03 -21.50 3.26
C LEU A 36 1.91 -20.82 4.03
N ILE A 37 2.00 -19.51 4.16
CA ILE A 37 1.03 -18.71 4.90
C ILE A 37 -0.14 -18.34 3.99
N SER A 38 -1.31 -18.90 4.27
CA SER A 38 -2.51 -18.71 3.45
C SER A 38 -3.51 -17.69 4.01
N GLY A 39 -3.23 -17.12 5.19
CA GLY A 39 -4.08 -16.15 5.88
C GLY A 39 -3.25 -15.05 6.55
N LEU A 40 -3.89 -13.93 6.89
CA LEU A 40 -3.25 -12.85 7.66
C LEU A 40 -3.01 -13.21 9.12
N ASP A 41 -3.58 -14.33 9.57
CA ASP A 41 -3.28 -14.94 10.85
C ASP A 41 -2.75 -16.36 10.61
N PHE A 42 -1.67 -16.71 11.29
CA PHE A 42 -1.14 -18.08 11.25
C PHE A 42 -0.53 -18.45 12.59
N THR A 43 -0.38 -19.75 12.82
CA THR A 43 0.18 -20.24 14.08
C THR A 43 1.55 -20.81 13.83
N ILE A 44 2.51 -20.40 14.66
CA ILE A 44 3.83 -21.02 14.72
C ILE A 44 3.98 -21.76 16.04
N SER A 45 4.74 -22.84 16.00
CA SER A 45 5.20 -23.53 17.19
C SER A 45 6.61 -24.07 16.99
N GLY A 46 7.26 -24.34 18.10
CA GLY A 46 8.61 -24.84 18.09
C GLY A 46 9.19 -24.98 19.49
N GLN A 47 10.49 -25.15 19.53
CA GLN A 47 11.27 -25.27 20.74
C GLN A 47 12.44 -24.28 20.73
N VAL A 48 12.71 -23.68 21.88
CA VAL A 48 13.90 -22.88 22.12
C VAL A 48 14.72 -23.49 23.26
N LYS A 49 16.05 -23.48 23.11
CA LYS A 49 17.02 -23.92 24.11
C LYS A 49 18.02 -22.81 24.39
N GLY A 50 18.54 -22.75 25.62
CA GLY A 50 19.57 -21.79 26.01
C GLY A 50 19.08 -20.35 26.26
N LEU A 51 17.79 -20.05 26.05
CA LEU A 51 17.21 -18.74 26.31
C LEU A 51 17.12 -18.47 27.82
N LYS A 52 17.63 -17.32 28.28
CA LYS A 52 17.60 -16.93 29.70
C LYS A 52 16.22 -16.48 30.16
N GLN A 53 15.50 -15.79 29.28
CA GLN A 53 14.15 -15.30 29.51
C GLN A 53 13.12 -16.36 29.10
N ASN A 54 11.89 -16.22 29.60
CA ASN A 54 10.75 -17.03 29.19
C ASN A 54 9.98 -16.40 28.02
N TYR A 55 10.64 -15.58 27.21
CA TYR A 55 10.09 -14.98 26.00
C TYR A 55 11.20 -14.55 25.05
N PHE A 56 10.84 -14.34 23.80
CA PHE A 56 11.67 -13.69 22.79
C PHE A 56 10.79 -12.82 21.88
N PHE A 57 11.41 -11.95 21.10
CA PHE A 57 10.71 -11.10 20.14
C PHE A 57 10.74 -11.71 18.74
N TYR A 58 9.78 -11.30 17.92
CA TYR A 58 9.74 -11.63 16.51
C TYR A 58 9.47 -10.40 15.66
N GLN A 59 9.94 -10.43 14.43
CA GLN A 59 9.64 -9.46 13.37
C GLN A 59 9.39 -10.21 12.07
N ILE A 60 8.41 -9.75 11.30
CA ILE A 60 8.07 -10.30 9.98
C ILE A 60 8.14 -9.19 8.95
N GLU A 61 8.86 -9.47 7.86
CA GLU A 61 9.00 -8.57 6.70
C GLU A 61 8.84 -9.34 5.39
N ASP A 62 8.57 -8.65 4.29
CA ASP A 62 8.46 -9.23 2.93
C ASP A 62 9.57 -8.77 1.96
N GLY A 63 10.60 -8.12 2.51
CA GLY A 63 11.68 -7.49 1.76
C GLY A 63 11.34 -6.11 1.17
N HIS A 64 10.08 -5.70 1.17
CA HIS A 64 9.65 -4.35 0.79
C HIS A 64 9.12 -3.53 1.97
N GLY A 65 8.67 -4.18 3.03
CA GLY A 65 8.13 -3.53 4.20
C GLY A 65 7.94 -4.45 5.40
N PHE A 66 7.67 -3.79 6.52
CA PHE A 66 7.37 -4.40 7.81
C PHE A 66 5.93 -4.90 7.86
N LEU A 67 5.74 -6.17 8.21
CA LEU A 67 4.43 -6.80 8.30
C LEU A 67 3.91 -6.94 9.73
N SER A 68 4.77 -7.32 10.68
CA SER A 68 4.36 -7.52 12.08
C SER A 68 5.56 -7.65 13.02
N GLU A 69 5.32 -7.44 14.30
CA GLU A 69 6.25 -7.75 15.38
C GLU A 69 5.50 -8.14 16.65
N GLY A 70 6.22 -8.72 17.59
CA GLY A 70 5.68 -8.91 18.92
C GLY A 70 6.54 -9.80 19.79
N LYS A 71 5.92 -10.29 20.86
CA LYS A 71 6.56 -11.12 21.88
C LYS A 71 5.94 -12.50 21.93
N ILE A 72 6.78 -13.52 22.02
CA ILE A 72 6.38 -14.93 22.14
C ILE A 72 6.77 -15.42 23.51
N ASP A 73 5.79 -15.83 24.30
CA ASP A 73 6.03 -16.46 25.59
C ASP A 73 6.44 -17.94 25.41
N VAL A 74 7.43 -18.34 26.18
CA VAL A 74 8.03 -19.67 26.17
C VAL A 74 7.64 -20.41 27.44
N GLN A 75 7.15 -21.64 27.28
CA GLN A 75 6.80 -22.50 28.40
C GLN A 75 8.06 -22.99 29.12
N LYS A 76 7.91 -23.44 30.38
CA LYS A 76 9.04 -23.93 31.20
C LYS A 76 9.85 -25.07 30.56
N ASN A 77 9.27 -25.81 29.63
CA ASN A 77 9.92 -26.90 28.89
C ASN A 77 10.61 -26.42 27.59
N GLY A 78 10.69 -25.11 27.35
CA GLY A 78 11.28 -24.51 26.16
C GLY A 78 10.37 -24.51 24.93
N THR A 79 9.13 -24.98 25.02
CA THR A 79 8.19 -24.98 23.88
C THR A 79 7.43 -23.66 23.78
N PHE A 80 7.07 -23.28 22.56
CA PHE A 80 6.16 -22.17 22.30
C PHE A 80 5.14 -22.54 21.24
N LYS A 81 3.98 -21.89 21.31
CA LYS A 81 2.95 -21.91 20.27
C LYS A 81 2.20 -20.61 20.34
N THR A 82 2.17 -19.87 19.23
CA THR A 82 1.54 -18.55 19.20
C THR A 82 0.89 -18.30 17.85
N SER A 83 -0.20 -17.55 17.87
CA SER A 83 -0.85 -17.05 16.66
C SER A 83 -0.30 -15.66 16.37
N LEU A 84 0.21 -15.48 15.16
CA LEU A 84 0.76 -14.24 14.66
C LEU A 84 -0.23 -13.64 13.68
N ALA A 85 -0.46 -12.33 13.80
CA ALA A 85 -1.22 -11.54 12.85
C ALA A 85 -0.24 -10.71 12.03
N ILE A 86 -0.42 -10.65 10.71
CA ILE A 86 0.41 -9.87 9.79
C ILE A 86 -0.43 -8.87 9.01
N LYS A 87 0.18 -7.74 8.66
CA LYS A 87 -0.31 -6.92 7.54
C LYS A 87 -0.22 -7.72 6.25
N SER A 88 -1.00 -7.31 5.25
CA SER A 88 -0.94 -7.96 3.94
C SER A 88 0.46 -7.82 3.33
N PRO A 89 1.14 -8.93 3.00
CA PRO A 89 2.43 -8.90 2.33
C PRO A 89 2.30 -8.30 0.93
N THR A 90 3.36 -7.68 0.42
CA THR A 90 3.47 -7.15 -0.94
C THR A 90 4.32 -8.00 -1.88
N ASN A 91 4.98 -9.02 -1.33
CA ASN A 91 5.76 -10.01 -2.04
C ASN A 91 5.31 -11.42 -1.60
N GLU A 92 5.50 -12.42 -2.46
CA GLU A 92 5.23 -13.84 -2.13
C GLU A 92 6.25 -14.40 -1.14
N PHE A 93 7.36 -13.69 -0.93
CA PHE A 93 8.43 -14.11 -0.03
C PHE A 93 8.54 -13.15 1.14
N GLY A 94 8.83 -13.70 2.32
CA GLY A 94 9.18 -12.90 3.48
C GLY A 94 10.13 -13.61 4.41
N GLU A 95 10.45 -12.95 5.50
CA GLU A 95 11.34 -13.44 6.53
C GLU A 95 10.69 -13.22 7.89
N LEU A 96 10.64 -14.27 8.70
CA LEU A 96 10.33 -14.20 10.12
C LEU A 96 11.64 -14.35 10.89
N THR A 97 12.00 -13.29 11.61
CA THR A 97 13.22 -13.23 12.41
C THR A 97 12.88 -13.17 13.89
N PHE A 98 13.64 -13.92 14.70
CA PHE A 98 13.51 -13.92 16.15
C PHE A 98 14.72 -13.25 16.82
N TYR A 99 14.47 -12.53 17.90
CA TYR A 99 15.47 -11.77 18.64
C TYR A 99 15.38 -12.05 20.14
N SER A 100 16.51 -12.10 20.84
CA SER A 100 16.49 -12.06 22.30
C SER A 100 16.46 -10.62 22.80
N ASP A 101 15.81 -10.41 23.94
CA ASP A 101 15.86 -9.13 24.64
C ASP A 101 17.26 -8.90 25.23
N ALA A 102 18.00 -7.96 24.62
CA ALA A 102 19.39 -7.68 24.95
C ALA A 102 19.53 -7.04 26.34
N ASN A 103 18.57 -6.19 26.72
CA ASN A 103 18.63 -5.40 27.95
C ASN A 103 17.71 -5.95 29.07
N GLY A 104 16.85 -6.93 28.74
CA GLY A 104 15.98 -7.64 29.67
C GLY A 104 14.80 -6.82 30.18
N ASN A 105 14.40 -5.75 29.49
CA ASN A 105 13.33 -4.85 29.92
C ASN A 105 11.92 -5.29 29.50
N GLY A 106 11.80 -6.33 28.66
CA GLY A 106 10.54 -6.87 28.15
C GLY A 106 9.86 -6.05 27.05
N VAL A 107 10.56 -5.09 26.46
CA VAL A 107 10.11 -4.21 25.38
C VAL A 107 11.10 -4.29 24.23
N PHE A 108 10.61 -4.55 23.02
CA PHE A 108 11.46 -4.63 21.83
C PHE A 108 12.12 -3.28 21.54
N ASP A 109 13.45 -3.27 21.46
CA ASP A 109 14.27 -2.13 21.09
C ASP A 109 14.96 -2.41 19.76
N VAL A 110 14.57 -1.69 18.71
CA VAL A 110 15.08 -1.91 17.36
C VAL A 110 16.60 -1.69 17.25
N GLU A 111 17.20 -0.83 18.07
CA GLU A 111 18.63 -0.54 18.01
C GLU A 111 19.45 -1.61 18.77
N LEU A 112 18.92 -2.13 19.88
CA LEU A 112 19.65 -3.05 20.76
C LEU A 112 19.35 -4.53 20.48
N ASP A 113 18.09 -4.88 20.23
CA ASP A 113 17.67 -6.28 20.14
C ASP A 113 17.93 -6.86 18.74
N THR A 114 17.95 -6.03 17.70
CA THR A 114 18.24 -6.49 16.33
C THR A 114 19.67 -7.01 16.17
N GLU A 115 20.60 -6.57 17.02
CA GLU A 115 21.95 -7.12 17.12
C GLU A 115 21.99 -8.52 17.76
N GLN A 116 20.94 -8.91 18.50
CA GLN A 116 20.81 -10.19 19.18
C GLN A 116 19.84 -11.15 18.46
N ARG A 117 20.03 -11.26 17.14
CA ARG A 117 19.26 -12.17 16.28
C ARG A 117 19.50 -13.64 16.65
N LEU A 118 18.42 -14.37 16.92
CA LEU A 118 18.44 -15.80 17.25
C LEU A 118 18.45 -16.68 16.01
N VAL A 119 17.42 -16.56 15.18
CA VAL A 119 17.29 -17.27 13.89
C VAL A 119 16.32 -16.50 12.99
N SER A 120 16.48 -16.68 11.68
CA SER A 120 15.54 -16.22 10.66
C SER A 120 15.05 -17.40 9.85
N CYS A 121 13.80 -17.35 9.41
CA CYS A 121 13.20 -18.35 8.55
C CYS A 121 12.47 -17.69 7.39
N GLU A 122 12.56 -18.32 6.22
CA GLU A 122 11.87 -17.87 5.02
C GLU A 122 10.39 -18.24 5.12
N LEU A 123 9.54 -17.27 4.79
CA LEU A 123 8.11 -17.44 4.64
C LEU A 123 7.75 -17.41 3.16
N THR A 124 6.76 -18.21 2.79
CA THR A 124 6.09 -18.09 1.50
C THR A 124 4.65 -17.71 1.75
N PHE A 125 4.21 -16.59 1.22
CA PHE A 125 2.83 -16.14 1.31
C PHE A 125 2.04 -16.66 0.13
N HIS A 126 0.88 -17.24 0.40
CA HIS A 126 -0.05 -17.64 -0.64
C HIS A 126 -0.49 -16.39 -1.41
N LYS A 127 -0.55 -16.47 -2.75
CA LYS A 127 -0.88 -15.32 -3.60
C LYS A 127 -2.18 -14.60 -3.20
N SER A 128 -3.13 -15.30 -2.58
CA SER A 128 -4.41 -14.73 -2.14
C SER A 128 -4.29 -13.69 -1.03
N ILE A 129 -3.18 -13.66 -0.28
CA ILE A 129 -2.94 -12.68 0.79
C ILE A 129 -1.89 -11.63 0.40
N VAL A 130 -1.21 -11.83 -0.74
CA VAL A 130 -0.23 -10.89 -1.27
C VAL A 130 -0.95 -9.77 -2.01
N ILE A 131 -0.64 -8.52 -1.68
CA ILE A 131 -1.07 -7.29 -2.33
C ILE A 131 0.17 -6.68 -3.00
N PRO A 132 0.49 -7.06 -4.25
CA PRO A 132 1.70 -6.61 -4.91
C PRO A 132 1.80 -5.08 -4.92
N LEU A 133 2.97 -4.53 -4.58
CA LEU A 133 3.26 -3.14 -4.91
C LEU A 133 3.09 -3.02 -6.42
N SER A 134 2.20 -2.15 -6.87
CA SER A 134 1.86 -2.02 -8.29
C SER A 134 3.06 -1.55 -9.11
N THR A 135 3.90 -2.49 -9.54
CA THR A 135 4.76 -2.35 -10.70
C THR A 135 3.88 -2.59 -11.92
N ASN A 136 3.76 -1.57 -12.76
CA ASN A 136 3.21 -1.72 -14.10
C ASN A 136 3.96 -2.86 -14.80
N GLU A 137 3.31 -4.01 -14.97
CA GLU A 137 3.22 -4.76 -16.25
C GLU A 137 2.67 -6.18 -16.02
N GLU A 138 1.61 -6.46 -16.79
CA GLU A 138 1.16 -7.74 -17.34
C GLU A 138 0.84 -8.90 -16.38
N MET A 139 -0.47 -9.08 -16.11
CA MET A 139 -1.00 -10.41 -15.80
C MET A 139 -2.33 -10.67 -16.51
N ASN A 140 -2.35 -11.79 -17.22
CA ASN A 140 -3.50 -12.40 -17.85
C ASN A 140 -4.17 -13.39 -16.86
N GLU A 141 -5.52 -13.37 -16.85
CA GLU A 141 -6.48 -14.37 -16.34
C GLU A 141 -6.38 -14.92 -14.89
N SER A 142 -7.24 -14.42 -14.00
CA SER A 142 -8.54 -15.05 -13.72
C SER A 142 -9.40 -14.14 -12.82
N GLN A 143 -10.60 -13.80 -13.29
CA GLN A 143 -11.51 -12.83 -12.67
C GLN A 143 -12.16 -13.41 -11.41
N LYS A 144 -11.75 -12.94 -10.22
CA LYS A 144 -12.69 -12.77 -9.10
C LYS A 144 -13.40 -11.44 -9.37
N GLU A 145 -14.73 -11.46 -9.39
CA GLU A 145 -15.54 -10.25 -9.54
C GLU A 145 -15.29 -9.31 -8.35
N ASP A 146 -14.31 -8.42 -8.51
CA ASP A 146 -14.16 -7.24 -7.69
C ASP A 146 -15.37 -6.36 -8.00
N THR A 147 -16.32 -6.31 -7.07
CA THR A 147 -17.52 -5.51 -7.26
C THR A 147 -17.17 -4.07 -6.99
N GLU A 148 -16.92 -3.33 -8.06
CA GLU A 148 -16.70 -1.90 -8.01
C GLU A 148 -18.04 -1.17 -7.94
N ILE A 149 -18.23 -0.39 -6.88
CA ILE A 149 -19.30 0.60 -6.79
C ILE A 149 -18.73 1.95 -7.19
N VAL A 150 -19.24 2.49 -8.30
CA VAL A 150 -18.94 3.85 -8.74
C VAL A 150 -20.07 4.78 -8.32
N THR A 151 -19.73 5.82 -7.57
CA THR A 151 -20.66 6.89 -7.17
C THR A 151 -20.20 8.21 -7.77
N THR A 152 -21.01 8.77 -8.67
CA THR A 152 -20.77 10.12 -9.19
C THR A 152 -21.11 11.15 -8.13
N LEU A 153 -20.10 11.88 -7.66
CA LEU A 153 -20.25 12.94 -6.67
C LEU A 153 -20.54 14.29 -7.32
N TYR A 154 -20.04 14.48 -8.54
CA TYR A 154 -20.23 15.70 -9.31
C TYR A 154 -20.09 15.40 -10.79
N THR A 155 -20.97 15.97 -11.60
CA THR A 155 -20.88 15.89 -13.06
C THR A 155 -21.47 17.14 -13.70
N ILE A 156 -20.80 17.65 -14.73
CA ILE A 156 -21.32 18.67 -15.63
C ILE A 156 -20.92 18.35 -17.07
N ASN A 157 -21.76 18.74 -18.01
CA ASN A 157 -21.43 18.71 -19.43
C ASN A 157 -21.16 20.13 -19.91
N LEU A 158 -19.92 20.44 -20.29
CA LEU A 158 -19.56 21.77 -20.79
C LEU A 158 -20.36 22.18 -22.04
N ASN A 159 -20.85 21.22 -22.83
CA ASN A 159 -21.65 21.52 -24.01
C ASN A 159 -23.01 22.17 -23.68
N ASP A 160 -23.53 21.97 -22.47
CA ASP A 160 -24.78 22.62 -22.02
C ASP A 160 -24.61 24.15 -21.92
N TYR A 161 -23.36 24.64 -21.97
CA TYR A 161 -22.98 26.04 -21.84
C TYR A 161 -22.38 26.62 -23.12
N LYS A 162 -22.44 25.93 -24.27
CA LYS A 162 -21.76 26.28 -25.54
C LYS A 162 -21.92 27.73 -26.03
N ASN A 163 -22.97 28.43 -25.58
CA ASN A 163 -23.28 29.81 -25.97
C ASN A 163 -23.38 30.76 -24.77
N ARG A 164 -22.86 30.37 -23.60
CA ARG A 164 -22.86 31.15 -22.37
C ARG A 164 -21.49 31.76 -22.11
N ASN A 165 -21.45 32.78 -21.26
CA ASN A 165 -20.18 33.33 -20.83
C ASN A 165 -19.46 32.32 -19.93
N VAL A 166 -18.13 32.32 -19.95
CA VAL A 166 -17.31 31.44 -19.09
C VAL A 166 -17.65 31.63 -17.61
N SER A 167 -18.01 32.86 -17.22
CA SER A 167 -18.43 33.20 -15.86
C SER A 167 -19.79 32.63 -15.45
N GLU A 168 -20.56 32.08 -16.38
CA GLU A 168 -21.86 31.45 -16.13
C GLU A 168 -21.75 29.92 -16.03
N ILE A 169 -20.55 29.36 -16.23
CA ILE A 169 -20.30 27.93 -16.11
C ILE A 169 -20.05 27.60 -14.63
N PRO A 170 -20.80 26.65 -14.03
CA PRO A 170 -20.53 26.17 -12.69
C PRO A 170 -19.10 25.65 -12.55
N PHE A 171 -18.40 26.14 -11.54
CA PHE A 171 -16.99 25.88 -11.32
C PHE A 171 -16.79 25.20 -9.97
N TYR A 172 -16.45 23.91 -10.00
CA TYR A 172 -16.12 23.17 -8.78
C TYR A 172 -14.80 23.66 -8.20
N SER A 173 -14.80 23.96 -6.90
CA SER A 173 -13.65 24.49 -6.19
C SER A 173 -13.73 24.13 -4.71
N LEU A 174 -12.83 23.26 -4.27
CA LEU A 174 -12.67 22.88 -2.86
C LEU A 174 -14.00 22.44 -2.20
N GLY A 175 -14.79 21.64 -2.92
CA GLY A 175 -16.06 21.09 -2.42
C GLY A 175 -17.25 22.02 -2.54
N LYS A 176 -17.09 23.16 -3.23
CA LYS A 176 -18.17 24.12 -3.50
C LYS A 176 -18.32 24.34 -4.99
N ILE A 177 -19.53 24.69 -5.40
CA ILE A 177 -19.79 25.20 -6.74
C ILE A 177 -19.78 26.71 -6.67
N GLU A 178 -18.84 27.32 -7.37
CA GLU A 178 -18.70 28.76 -7.52
C GLU A 178 -18.75 29.15 -9.01
N TYR A 179 -18.60 30.44 -9.29
CA TYR A 179 -18.54 30.96 -10.66
C TYR A 179 -17.30 31.82 -10.78
N ILE A 180 -16.49 31.57 -11.80
CA ILE A 180 -15.32 32.39 -12.07
C ILE A 180 -15.76 33.76 -12.58
N THR A 181 -15.16 34.83 -12.04
CA THR A 181 -15.53 36.19 -12.44
C THR A 181 -14.95 36.54 -13.81
N GLU A 182 -15.58 37.45 -14.55
CA GLU A 182 -15.02 38.02 -15.78
C GLU A 182 -13.60 38.58 -15.60
N LYS A 183 -13.33 39.17 -14.42
CA LYS A 183 -11.99 39.64 -14.06
C LYS A 183 -10.99 38.49 -13.99
N THR A 184 -11.39 37.34 -13.45
CA THR A 184 -10.55 36.13 -13.37
C THR A 184 -10.27 35.58 -14.76
N VAL A 185 -11.27 35.52 -15.63
CA VAL A 185 -11.13 35.07 -17.03
C VAL A 185 -10.15 35.97 -17.78
N LYS A 186 -10.30 37.30 -17.66
CA LYS A 186 -9.39 38.26 -18.28
C LYS A 186 -7.96 38.13 -17.73
N SER A 187 -7.81 38.01 -16.41
CA SER A 187 -6.52 37.82 -15.73
C SER A 187 -5.81 36.55 -16.21
N PHE A 188 -6.56 35.47 -16.47
CA PHE A 188 -6.02 34.26 -17.08
C PHE A 188 -5.51 34.49 -18.51
N GLN A 189 -6.31 35.15 -19.35
CA GLN A 189 -5.93 35.47 -20.74
C GLN A 189 -4.69 36.38 -20.82
N GLU A 190 -4.52 37.26 -19.82
CA GLU A 190 -3.33 38.10 -19.64
C GLU A 190 -2.12 37.35 -19.07
N GLY A 191 -2.27 36.06 -18.71
CA GLY A 191 -1.19 35.20 -18.25
C GLY A 191 -0.91 35.28 -16.74
N HIS A 192 -1.77 35.91 -15.94
CA HIS A 192 -1.56 36.07 -14.50
C HIS A 192 -1.96 34.85 -13.66
N HIS A 193 -2.79 33.94 -14.20
CA HIS A 193 -3.22 32.71 -13.53
C HIS A 193 -2.94 31.45 -14.37
N PRO A 194 -1.68 31.20 -14.78
CA PRO A 194 -1.36 30.14 -15.75
C PRO A 194 -1.77 28.75 -15.28
N TRP A 195 -1.83 28.52 -13.96
CA TRP A 195 -2.27 27.27 -13.36
C TRP A 195 -3.73 26.88 -13.71
N LEU A 196 -4.60 27.84 -14.09
CA LEU A 196 -5.95 27.54 -14.59
C LEU A 196 -5.94 26.84 -15.96
N GLY A 197 -4.84 26.96 -16.72
CA GLY A 197 -4.62 26.30 -18.00
C GLY A 197 -3.78 25.02 -17.89
N HIS A 198 -3.43 24.60 -16.67
CA HIS A 198 -2.62 23.40 -16.44
C HIS A 198 -3.42 22.40 -15.62
N ALA A 199 -3.96 21.38 -16.28
CA ALA A 199 -4.83 20.39 -15.65
C ALA A 199 -4.24 19.75 -14.38
N GLU A 200 -2.93 19.48 -14.36
CA GLU A 200 -2.26 18.88 -13.20
C GLU A 200 -2.38 19.77 -11.95
N THR A 201 -1.89 21.00 -12.04
CA THR A 201 -1.94 21.97 -10.95
C THR A 201 -3.39 22.34 -10.62
N PHE A 202 -4.24 22.43 -11.64
CA PHE A 202 -5.64 22.75 -11.46
C PHE A 202 -6.37 21.71 -10.60
N ILE A 203 -6.26 20.42 -10.97
CA ILE A 203 -6.91 19.33 -10.23
C ILE A 203 -6.29 19.21 -8.82
N SER A 204 -4.95 19.26 -8.70
CA SER A 204 -4.28 19.10 -7.39
C SER A 204 -4.73 20.15 -6.36
N ILE A 205 -5.02 21.38 -6.81
CA ILE A 205 -5.56 22.45 -5.97
C ILE A 205 -7.06 22.26 -5.77
N LYS A 206 -7.84 22.19 -6.85
CA LYS A 206 -9.31 22.31 -6.78
C LYS A 206 -10.00 21.09 -6.20
N ALA A 207 -9.41 19.91 -6.35
CA ALA A 207 -9.91 18.67 -5.77
C ALA A 207 -9.31 18.36 -4.39
N SER A 208 -8.48 19.24 -3.82
CA SER A 208 -7.78 18.94 -2.55
C SER A 208 -8.73 18.76 -1.37
N ASN A 209 -9.98 19.22 -1.44
CA ASN A 209 -10.98 18.95 -0.41
C ASN A 209 -11.39 17.47 -0.31
N LEU A 210 -11.17 16.69 -1.37
CA LEU A 210 -11.46 15.25 -1.39
C LEU A 210 -10.51 14.45 -0.48
N VAL A 211 -9.39 15.08 -0.07
CA VAL A 211 -8.28 14.41 0.60
C VAL A 211 -8.09 14.95 2.02
N PRO A 212 -7.79 14.09 3.01
CA PRO A 212 -7.47 14.55 4.36
C PRO A 212 -6.18 15.40 4.42
N PRO A 213 -6.01 16.27 5.42
CA PRO A 213 -4.82 17.15 5.53
C PRO A 213 -3.47 16.43 5.48
N ALA A 214 -3.38 15.19 5.99
CA ALA A 214 -2.14 14.40 5.96
C ALA A 214 -1.62 14.11 4.54
N TYR A 215 -2.49 14.15 3.54
CA TYR A 215 -2.20 13.88 2.12
C TYR A 215 -2.01 15.18 1.31
N LYS A 216 -1.90 16.33 1.98
CA LYS A 216 -1.70 17.64 1.35
C LYS A 216 -0.32 18.20 1.59
N LYS A 217 0.17 18.98 0.63
CA LYS A 217 1.25 19.93 0.79
C LYS A 217 0.65 21.31 0.55
N ASP A 218 0.60 22.12 1.61
CA ASP A 218 -0.13 23.40 1.61
C ASP A 218 -1.61 23.20 1.20
N ASN A 219 -2.03 23.77 0.07
CA ASN A 219 -3.40 23.66 -0.46
C ASN A 219 -3.54 22.64 -1.61
N GLU A 220 -2.49 21.85 -1.87
CA GLU A 220 -2.40 20.90 -2.97
C GLU A 220 -2.34 19.46 -2.46
N ILE A 221 -2.83 18.52 -3.27
CA ILE A 221 -2.63 17.08 -3.03
C ILE A 221 -1.15 16.74 -3.26
N LYS A 222 -0.52 15.99 -2.35
CA LYS A 222 0.87 15.56 -2.53
C LYS A 222 0.97 14.63 -3.74
N LYS A 223 2.07 14.76 -4.51
CA LYS A 223 2.23 14.10 -5.81
C LYS A 223 2.15 12.58 -5.74
N GLU A 224 2.56 11.98 -4.64
CA GLU A 224 2.50 10.53 -4.43
C GLU A 224 1.07 9.98 -4.29
N PHE A 225 0.06 10.80 -4.04
CA PHE A 225 -1.34 10.38 -3.91
C PHE A 225 -2.22 10.76 -5.10
N ILE A 226 -1.64 11.38 -6.13
CA ILE A 226 -2.35 11.81 -7.32
C ILE A 226 -1.58 11.39 -8.58
N GLN A 227 -2.20 10.53 -9.38
CA GLN A 227 -1.70 10.16 -10.68
C GLN A 227 -2.52 10.87 -11.75
N ILE A 228 -1.86 11.69 -12.56
CA ILE A 228 -2.55 12.47 -13.60
C ILE A 228 -2.20 11.92 -14.96
N LYS A 229 -3.23 11.46 -15.67
CA LYS A 229 -3.14 11.01 -17.06
C LYS A 229 -3.71 12.10 -17.96
N LYS A 230 -2.82 12.84 -18.61
CA LYS A 230 -3.21 13.74 -19.69
C LYS A 230 -3.75 12.90 -20.85
N GLN A 231 -5.03 13.04 -21.19
CA GLN A 231 -5.65 12.32 -22.30
C GLN A 231 -5.51 13.12 -23.60
N THR A 232 -5.73 14.43 -23.53
CA THR A 232 -5.50 15.37 -24.64
C THR A 232 -4.96 16.69 -24.08
N ASP A 233 -4.65 17.66 -24.96
CA ASP A 233 -4.29 19.01 -24.51
C ASP A 233 -5.38 19.69 -23.68
N ASN A 234 -6.64 19.30 -23.89
CA ASN A 234 -7.80 19.93 -23.28
C ASN A 234 -8.55 18.98 -22.33
N ARG A 235 -7.99 17.82 -21.99
CA ARG A 235 -8.62 16.85 -21.09
C ARG A 235 -7.58 16.08 -20.30
N ALA A 236 -7.77 16.04 -18.99
CA ALA A 236 -6.99 15.21 -18.10
C ALA A 236 -7.90 14.45 -17.14
N VAL A 237 -7.46 13.26 -16.76
CA VAL A 237 -8.08 12.46 -15.71
C VAL A 237 -7.04 12.28 -14.61
N ALA A 238 -7.42 12.56 -13.37
CA ALA A 238 -6.61 12.31 -12.20
C ALA A 238 -7.23 11.20 -11.37
N THR A 239 -6.42 10.21 -11.03
CA THR A 239 -6.75 9.20 -10.04
C THR A 239 -6.12 9.62 -8.73
N ILE A 240 -6.95 9.83 -7.70
CA ILE A 240 -6.51 10.22 -6.37
C ILE A 240 -6.73 9.04 -5.43
N LYS A 241 -5.64 8.41 -4.97
CA LYS A 241 -5.68 7.15 -4.25
C LYS A 241 -4.97 7.28 -2.90
N PHE A 242 -5.64 6.86 -1.84
CA PHE A 242 -5.08 6.80 -0.46
C PHE A 242 -5.11 5.40 0.13
N ASP A 243 -6.01 4.57 -0.38
CA ASP A 243 -6.27 3.20 0.04
C ASP A 243 -6.60 2.38 -1.21
N ASP A 244 -6.47 1.07 -1.14
CA ASP A 244 -6.81 0.14 -2.22
C ASP A 244 -8.33 -0.07 -2.34
N ASN A 245 -9.09 0.21 -1.28
CA ASN A 245 -10.53 -0.03 -1.28
C ASN A 245 -11.34 1.13 -1.89
N PHE A 246 -10.76 2.32 -2.02
CA PHE A 246 -11.44 3.41 -2.72
C PHE A 246 -10.47 4.43 -3.30
N PHE A 247 -10.89 5.05 -4.40
CA PHE A 247 -10.18 6.16 -5.01
C PHE A 247 -11.17 7.14 -5.62
N TYR A 248 -10.69 8.36 -5.91
CA TYR A 248 -11.43 9.32 -6.69
C TYR A 248 -10.90 9.38 -8.10
N GLU A 249 -11.79 9.35 -9.09
CA GLU A 249 -11.46 9.76 -10.46
C GLU A 249 -12.00 11.17 -10.69
N VAL A 250 -11.10 12.10 -11.04
CA VAL A 250 -11.44 13.49 -11.30
C VAL A 250 -11.11 13.79 -12.75
N THR A 251 -12.13 14.07 -13.55
CA THR A 251 -11.95 14.53 -14.92
C THR A 251 -11.98 16.04 -14.96
N ALA A 252 -10.98 16.64 -15.61
CA ALA A 252 -10.98 18.06 -15.94
C ALA A 252 -10.85 18.27 -17.45
N GLU A 253 -11.65 19.21 -17.96
CA GLU A 253 -11.73 19.55 -19.37
C GLU A 253 -11.61 21.06 -19.58
N SER A 254 -10.99 21.43 -20.68
CA SER A 254 -11.01 22.78 -21.23
C SER A 254 -11.51 22.73 -22.66
N SER A 255 -11.82 23.88 -23.24
CA SER A 255 -12.20 24.00 -24.65
C SER A 255 -11.95 25.42 -25.14
N GLU A 256 -12.15 25.64 -26.44
CA GLU A 256 -12.17 26.99 -26.99
C GLU A 256 -13.23 27.87 -26.29
N MET A 257 -14.38 27.29 -25.93
CA MET A 257 -15.45 28.00 -25.21
C MET A 257 -14.98 28.46 -23.83
N THR A 258 -14.18 27.66 -23.11
CA THR A 258 -13.64 28.06 -21.79
C THR A 258 -12.42 28.97 -21.92
N GLY A 259 -12.01 29.33 -23.13
CA GLY A 259 -10.81 30.10 -23.40
C GLY A 259 -9.53 29.39 -22.97
N GLY A 260 -9.55 28.05 -22.81
CA GLY A 260 -8.42 27.27 -22.30
C GLY A 260 -8.40 27.09 -20.77
N ILE A 261 -9.36 27.65 -20.03
CA ILE A 261 -9.50 27.40 -18.59
C ILE A 261 -10.01 25.96 -18.39
N PHE A 262 -9.37 25.20 -17.51
CA PHE A 262 -9.85 23.90 -17.09
C PHE A 262 -11.00 24.02 -16.09
N PHE A 263 -11.96 23.11 -16.22
CA PHE A 263 -13.07 22.89 -15.32
C PHE A 263 -13.03 21.44 -14.89
N ILE A 264 -13.24 21.14 -13.60
CA ILE A 264 -13.58 19.77 -13.22
C ILE A 264 -14.97 19.50 -13.80
N THR A 265 -15.11 18.45 -14.59
CA THR A 265 -16.36 18.06 -15.25
C THR A 265 -16.94 16.78 -14.69
N ASN A 266 -16.14 15.95 -14.02
CA ASN A 266 -16.60 14.75 -13.35
C ASN A 266 -15.77 14.48 -12.09
N ILE A 267 -16.44 14.03 -11.02
CA ILE A 267 -15.82 13.44 -9.83
C ILE A 267 -16.58 12.16 -9.54
N GLU A 268 -15.87 11.04 -9.61
CA GLU A 268 -16.37 9.72 -9.25
C GLU A 268 -15.62 9.21 -8.02
N LEU A 269 -16.36 8.64 -7.09
CA LEU A 269 -15.82 7.83 -6.00
C LEU A 269 -15.98 6.37 -6.42
N HIS A 270 -14.86 5.67 -6.54
CA HIS A 270 -14.81 4.25 -6.82
C HIS A 270 -14.55 3.54 -5.49
N MET A 271 -15.41 2.58 -5.14
CA MET A 271 -15.25 1.75 -3.96
C MET A 271 -15.22 0.28 -4.39
N HIS A 272 -14.16 -0.42 -4.04
CA HIS A 272 -14.01 -1.85 -4.28
C HIS A 272 -14.59 -2.61 -3.10
N ILE A 273 -15.67 -3.35 -3.33
CA ILE A 273 -16.23 -4.27 -2.34
C ILE A 273 -15.64 -5.66 -2.61
N LYS A 274 -14.73 -6.07 -1.74
CA LYS A 274 -14.27 -7.45 -1.67
C LYS A 274 -15.38 -8.28 -1.02
N GLU A 275 -16.12 -9.05 -1.81
CA GLU A 275 -16.99 -10.09 -1.25
C GLU A 275 -16.13 -11.10 -0.47
N LYS A 276 -16.55 -11.39 0.77
CA LYS A 276 -15.85 -12.27 1.72
C LYS A 276 -16.05 -13.75 1.42
#